data_AF-A0A804MEM9-F1
#
_entry.id   AF-A0A804MEM9-F1
#
_cell.length_a   1.000
_cell.length_b   1.000
_cell.length_c   1.000
_cell.angle_alpha   90.00
_cell.angle_beta   90.00
_cell.angle_gamma   90.00
#
_symmetry.space_group_name_H-M   'P 1'
#
loop_
_entity.id
_entity.type
_entity.pdbx_description
1 polymer ?
#
loop_
_entity_poly.entity_id
_entity_poly.type
_entity_poly.pdbx_seq_one_letter_code
_entity_poly.pdbx_strand_id
1 'polypeptide(L)'
;LRRCSSSLSLSLVVLFTVCFGATATDTATDGAIRLLPGSSGAVGRPWECCDYVTKDPIISRPPRWRCNDVVDKCSADCQECEESLAGDGFVCDDWIFSLLEPPVCTPRPWDCCDFAVCTREYIPNCRCGDVGESCPSNCKVCEFVESDPPGYRCLDVFHGYPGPRCTPFGSVKAISSAQLLAST
;
A
#
# COMPACT_ATOMS: atom_id res chain seq x y z
N LEU A 1 49.28 -20.18 29.04
CA LEU A 1 49.53 -19.63 30.41
C LEU A 1 48.45 -18.56 30.63
N ARG A 2 47.49 -18.59 31.56
CA ARG A 2 47.12 -19.39 32.75
C ARG A 2 45.57 -19.33 32.85
N ARG A 3 44.86 -20.47 32.92
CA ARG A 3 44.07 -20.99 34.08
C ARG A 3 43.19 -19.92 34.76
N CYS A 4 41.85 -19.94 34.67
CA CYS A 4 40.82 -20.92 35.10
C CYS A 4 40.43 -20.81 36.59
N SER A 5 39.12 -20.98 36.85
CA SER A 5 38.46 -21.38 38.12
C SER A 5 38.22 -20.29 39.15
N SER A 6 37.19 -20.31 40.02
CA SER A 6 35.91 -21.03 40.18
C SER A 6 35.40 -20.60 41.57
N SER A 7 34.12 -20.30 41.74
CA SER A 7 33.37 -20.48 43.01
C SER A 7 31.93 -19.98 42.81
N LEU A 8 30.95 -20.82 42.46
CA LEU A 8 30.12 -21.65 43.35
C LEU A 8 29.52 -20.91 44.55
N SER A 9 28.23 -20.59 44.45
CA SER A 9 27.33 -20.41 45.60
C SER A 9 25.92 -20.90 45.21
N LEU A 10 25.58 -22.09 45.72
CA LEU A 10 24.25 -22.73 45.68
C LEU A 10 23.28 -22.03 46.63
N SER A 11 21.99 -22.01 46.26
CA SER A 11 20.77 -22.21 47.10
C SER A 11 19.57 -21.58 46.38
N LEU A 12 18.31 -22.02 46.40
CA LEU A 12 17.61 -23.24 46.83
C LEU A 12 16.13 -23.03 46.39
N VAL A 13 15.63 -23.93 45.53
CA VAL A 13 14.28 -24.55 45.49
C VAL A 13 13.05 -23.74 45.96
N VAL A 14 12.04 -23.54 45.08
CA VAL A 14 10.61 -23.90 45.36
C VAL A 14 9.88 -24.23 44.04
N LEU A 15 9.38 -25.47 43.95
CA LEU A 15 8.53 -26.02 42.90
C LEU A 15 7.07 -25.96 43.39
N PHE A 16 6.16 -25.34 42.63
CA PHE A 16 4.71 -25.49 42.84
C PHE A 16 4.03 -25.84 41.51
N THR A 17 3.88 -27.14 41.28
CA THR A 17 3.00 -27.74 40.28
C THR A 17 1.59 -27.82 40.84
N VAL A 18 0.63 -27.21 40.15
CA VAL A 18 -0.81 -27.34 40.42
C VAL A 18 -1.47 -27.90 39.16
N CYS A 19 -1.87 -29.18 39.22
CA CYS A 19 -2.71 -29.83 38.22
C CYS A 19 -4.18 -29.70 38.66
N PHE A 20 -5.03 -29.06 37.86
CA PHE A 20 -6.49 -29.14 38.02
C PHE A 20 -7.17 -29.44 36.68
N GLY A 21 -7.77 -30.64 36.63
CA GLY A 21 -9.16 -30.92 36.23
C GLY A 21 -9.72 -30.35 34.93
N ALA A 22 -10.07 -31.25 34.02
CA ALA A 22 -10.75 -31.01 32.75
C ALA A 22 -12.23 -30.56 32.91
N THR A 23 -12.66 -29.65 32.03
CA THR A 23 -14.07 -29.48 31.64
C THR A 23 -14.14 -29.31 30.13
N ALA A 24 -14.84 -30.22 29.46
CA ALA A 24 -15.18 -30.11 28.05
C ALA A 24 -16.31 -29.10 27.87
N THR A 25 -16.15 -28.14 26.95
CA THR A 25 -17.23 -27.28 26.47
C THR A 25 -17.22 -27.29 24.96
N ASP A 26 -18.30 -27.81 24.39
CA ASP A 26 -18.67 -27.72 22.97
C ASP A 26 -18.80 -26.25 22.56
N THR A 27 -18.03 -25.82 21.58
CA THR A 27 -18.35 -24.60 20.81
C THR A 27 -18.14 -24.87 19.33
N ALA A 28 -19.26 -24.81 18.60
CA ALA A 28 -19.41 -24.95 17.17
C ALA A 28 -18.28 -24.28 16.37
N THR A 29 -17.53 -25.07 15.59
CA THR A 29 -16.64 -24.53 14.56
C THR A 29 -17.45 -24.36 13.28
N ASP A 30 -17.92 -23.13 13.09
CA ASP A 30 -18.27 -22.54 11.81
C ASP A 30 -17.21 -22.88 10.74
N GLY A 31 -17.66 -23.11 9.52
CA GLY A 31 -16.87 -23.69 8.42
C GLY A 31 -15.69 -22.82 8.03
N ALA A 32 -14.53 -23.05 8.66
CA ALA A 32 -13.29 -22.39 8.30
C ALA A 32 -12.77 -22.92 6.96
N ILE A 33 -13.17 -22.24 5.88
CA ILE A 33 -12.41 -22.20 4.63
C ILE A 33 -11.05 -21.59 4.98
N ARG A 34 -10.05 -22.42 5.24
CA ARG A 34 -8.66 -21.97 5.40
C ARG A 34 -8.12 -21.56 4.03
N LEU A 35 -8.29 -20.28 3.71
CA LEU A 35 -7.50 -19.62 2.68
C LEU A 35 -6.02 -19.84 3.01
N LEU A 36 -5.27 -20.36 2.03
CA LEU A 36 -3.81 -20.40 2.06
C LEU A 36 -3.29 -19.01 2.45
N PRO A 37 -2.21 -18.90 3.23
CA PRO A 37 -1.67 -17.60 3.62
C PRO A 37 -1.24 -16.85 2.35
N GLY A 38 -2.10 -15.93 1.90
CA GLY A 38 -1.72 -14.87 0.99
C GLY A 38 -0.75 -13.99 1.77
N SER A 39 0.46 -13.86 1.23
CA SER A 39 1.65 -13.31 1.88
C SER A 39 2.33 -14.30 2.83
N SER A 40 3.52 -14.72 2.43
CA SER A 40 4.62 -14.93 3.38
C SER A 40 4.49 -13.91 4.50
N GLY A 41 4.35 -14.36 5.75
CA GLY A 41 4.69 -13.52 6.88
C GLY A 41 6.07 -12.93 6.61
N ALA A 42 6.21 -11.62 6.81
CA ALA A 42 7.40 -10.84 6.49
C ALA A 42 8.64 -11.41 7.21
N VAL A 43 9.29 -12.38 6.60
CA VAL A 43 10.74 -12.46 6.65
C VAL A 43 11.20 -11.27 5.81
N GLY A 44 11.97 -10.39 6.46
CA GLY A 44 12.37 -9.05 6.04
C GLY A 44 12.25 -8.75 4.56
N ARG A 45 11.32 -7.85 4.20
CA ARG A 45 11.26 -7.33 2.84
C ARG A 45 12.20 -6.12 2.73
N PRO A 46 12.91 -5.99 1.60
CA PRO A 46 13.85 -4.88 1.41
C PRO A 46 13.17 -3.49 1.41
N TRP A 47 11.85 -3.44 1.19
CA TRP A 47 10.99 -2.26 1.38
C TRP A 47 9.53 -2.69 1.62
N GLU A 48 8.76 -1.86 2.32
CA GLU A 48 7.35 -2.13 2.66
C GLU A 48 6.36 -1.61 1.60
N CYS A 49 6.67 -0.47 0.98
CA CYS A 49 5.92 0.18 -0.08
C CYS A 49 6.89 0.72 -1.14
N CYS A 50 6.38 1.14 -2.30
CA CYS A 50 7.19 1.75 -3.36
C CYS A 50 6.40 2.70 -4.26
N ASP A 51 6.85 3.94 -4.42
CA ASP A 51 6.27 4.93 -5.33
C ASP A 51 6.77 4.76 -6.78
N TYR A 52 8.05 4.44 -6.98
CA TYR A 52 8.72 4.31 -8.28
C TYR A 52 9.13 2.86 -8.56
N VAL A 53 8.13 1.98 -8.68
CA VAL A 53 8.36 0.55 -8.94
C VAL A 53 8.76 0.28 -10.39
N THR A 54 9.74 -0.59 -10.59
CA THR A 54 10.08 -1.20 -11.88
C THR A 54 9.73 -2.67 -11.89
N LYS A 55 9.01 -3.08 -12.93
CA LYS A 55 8.75 -4.48 -13.24
C LYS A 55 9.82 -5.00 -14.20
N ASP A 56 10.38 -6.15 -13.89
CA ASP A 56 11.30 -6.83 -14.80
C ASP A 56 10.58 -7.19 -16.12
N PRO A 57 11.13 -6.81 -17.29
CA PRO A 57 10.53 -7.12 -18.58
C PRO A 57 10.53 -8.64 -18.89
N ILE A 58 11.37 -9.44 -18.23
CA ILE A 58 11.38 -10.89 -18.38
C ILE A 58 10.07 -11.44 -17.81
N ILE A 59 9.29 -12.10 -18.68
CA ILE A 59 8.01 -12.72 -18.32
C ILE A 59 8.28 -13.92 -17.41
N SER A 60 8.27 -13.66 -16.10
CA SER A 60 8.40 -14.62 -15.02
C SER A 60 7.09 -14.74 -14.24
N ARG A 61 6.88 -15.88 -13.57
CA ARG A 61 5.74 -16.12 -12.67
C ARG A 61 6.24 -16.70 -11.34
N PRO A 62 6.18 -15.94 -10.24
CA PRO A 62 5.70 -14.56 -10.16
C PRO A 62 6.60 -13.55 -10.91
N PRO A 63 6.06 -12.38 -11.30
CA PRO A 63 6.88 -11.27 -11.77
C PRO A 63 7.92 -10.85 -10.72
N ARG A 64 8.99 -10.20 -11.21
CA ARG A 64 10.06 -9.64 -10.40
C ARG A 64 9.96 -8.11 -10.37
N TRP A 65 10.10 -7.52 -9.19
CA TRP A 65 9.90 -6.10 -8.92
C TRP A 65 11.10 -5.50 -8.19
N ARG A 66 11.47 -4.27 -8.53
CA ARG A 66 12.47 -3.46 -7.83
C ARG A 66 11.85 -2.12 -7.45
N CYS A 67 12.22 -1.58 -6.29
CA CYS A 67 11.85 -0.22 -5.92
C CYS A 67 12.96 0.79 -6.22
N ASN A 68 12.61 1.91 -6.85
CA ASN A 68 13.55 2.99 -7.14
C ASN A 68 13.29 4.24 -6.28
N ASP A 69 12.60 4.09 -5.16
CA ASP A 69 12.41 5.18 -4.22
C ASP A 69 13.76 5.56 -3.61
N VAL A 70 14.06 6.86 -3.60
CA VAL A 70 15.20 7.40 -2.89
C VAL A 70 14.80 7.61 -1.43
N VAL A 71 15.51 6.96 -0.52
CA VAL A 71 15.28 7.02 0.93
C VAL A 71 16.52 7.53 1.66
N ASP A 72 16.33 8.17 2.80
CA ASP A 72 17.46 8.64 3.64
C ASP A 72 18.33 7.47 4.15
N LYS A 73 17.72 6.30 4.31
CA LYS A 73 18.37 5.06 4.78
C LYS A 73 17.60 3.84 4.30
N CYS A 74 18.31 2.87 3.73
CA CYS A 74 17.70 1.59 3.35
C CYS A 74 17.18 0.80 4.55
N SER A 75 16.18 -0.05 4.30
CA SER A 75 15.75 -1.08 5.25
C SER A 75 16.94 -1.95 5.65
N ALA A 76 16.94 -2.46 6.89
CA ALA A 76 17.93 -3.43 7.34
C ALA A 76 17.87 -4.75 6.54
N ASP A 77 16.75 -4.99 5.87
CA ASP A 77 16.51 -6.18 5.04
C ASP A 77 16.89 -5.96 3.56
N CYS A 78 17.34 -4.76 3.19
CA CYS A 78 17.90 -4.48 1.87
C CYS A 78 19.36 -4.96 1.81
N GLN A 79 19.67 -5.90 0.91
CA GLN A 79 21.02 -6.46 0.76
C GLN A 79 21.94 -5.55 -0.06
N GLU A 80 21.41 -4.94 -1.12
CA GLU A 80 22.14 -4.09 -2.06
C GLU A 80 21.61 -2.65 -1.96
N CYS A 81 22.15 -1.88 -1.01
CA CYS A 81 21.80 -0.48 -0.80
C CYS A 81 22.85 0.44 -1.44
N GLU A 82 22.46 1.19 -2.46
CA GLU A 82 23.34 2.04 -3.24
C GLU A 82 22.98 3.52 -3.11
N GLU A 83 23.95 4.42 -3.25
CA GLU A 83 23.70 5.86 -3.31
C GLU A 83 22.92 6.21 -4.58
N SER A 84 21.93 7.11 -4.48
CA SER A 84 21.15 7.55 -5.62
C SER A 84 22.05 8.26 -6.65
N LEU A 85 21.65 8.23 -7.93
CA LEU A 85 22.39 8.94 -8.99
C LEU A 85 22.49 10.46 -8.75
N ALA A 86 21.56 11.03 -7.99
CA ALA A 86 21.56 12.44 -7.64
C ALA A 86 22.37 12.76 -6.37
N GLY A 87 22.84 11.74 -5.63
CA GLY A 87 23.57 11.90 -4.37
C GLY A 87 22.70 12.44 -3.23
N ASP A 88 21.39 12.26 -3.31
CA ASP A 88 20.39 12.79 -2.39
C ASP A 88 19.75 11.72 -1.48
N GLY A 89 20.27 10.49 -1.51
CA GLY A 89 19.83 9.40 -0.65
C GLY A 89 20.32 8.06 -1.15
N PHE A 90 19.58 7.01 -0.80
CA PHE A 90 19.89 5.63 -1.18
C PHE A 90 18.70 4.97 -1.88
N VAL A 91 19.01 4.04 -2.77
CA VAL A 91 18.05 3.18 -3.45
C VAL A 91 18.39 1.74 -3.12
N CYS A 92 17.39 0.93 -2.81
CA CYS A 92 17.58 -0.51 -2.64
C CYS A 92 17.51 -1.21 -4.01
N ASP A 93 18.59 -1.88 -4.43
CA ASP A 93 18.68 -2.60 -5.71
C ASP A 93 18.20 -4.05 -5.64
N ASP A 94 17.78 -4.51 -4.46
CA ASP A 94 17.19 -5.84 -4.34
C ASP A 94 16.03 -6.01 -5.33
N TRP A 95 15.73 -7.26 -5.65
CA TRP A 95 14.55 -7.62 -6.43
C TRP A 95 13.67 -8.57 -5.62
N ILE A 96 12.36 -8.33 -5.63
CA ILE A 96 11.39 -9.22 -5.00
C ILE A 96 10.56 -9.97 -6.04
N PHE A 97 10.30 -11.24 -5.77
CA PHE A 97 9.36 -12.05 -6.54
C PHE A 97 7.97 -11.98 -5.90
N SER A 98 6.98 -11.41 -6.59
CA SER A 98 5.62 -11.24 -6.06
C SER A 98 4.57 -11.31 -7.15
N LEU A 99 3.48 -12.04 -6.90
CA LEU A 99 2.30 -12.04 -7.77
C LEU A 99 1.57 -10.68 -7.77
N LEU A 100 1.73 -9.92 -6.69
CA LEU A 100 1.11 -8.61 -6.50
C LEU A 100 2.15 -7.50 -6.70
N GLU A 101 1.72 -6.42 -7.35
CA GLU A 101 2.48 -5.17 -7.38
C GLU A 101 2.64 -4.62 -5.95
N PRO A 102 3.80 -4.04 -5.58
CA PRO A 102 4.00 -3.42 -4.27
C PRO A 102 2.96 -2.33 -3.98
N PRO A 103 2.56 -2.13 -2.71
CA PRO A 103 1.72 -1.00 -2.36
C PRO A 103 2.49 0.31 -2.55
N VAL A 104 1.79 1.37 -2.96
CA VAL A 104 2.36 2.72 -3.13
C VAL A 104 2.50 3.40 -1.75
N CYS A 105 3.58 4.14 -1.51
CA CYS A 105 3.85 4.81 -0.24
C CYS A 105 3.04 6.11 -0.11
N THR A 106 3.04 6.91 -1.17
CA THR A 106 2.36 8.19 -1.22
C THR A 106 0.87 7.98 -1.53
N PRO A 107 -0.06 8.43 -0.67
CA PRO A 107 -1.47 8.36 -1.00
C PRO A 107 -1.78 9.22 -2.24
N ARG A 108 -2.77 8.80 -3.03
CA ARG A 108 -3.29 9.62 -4.13
C ARG A 108 -3.75 10.99 -3.61
N PRO A 109 -3.82 12.03 -4.45
CA PRO A 109 -4.45 13.31 -4.10
C PRO A 109 -5.98 13.31 -4.19
N TRP A 110 -6.60 12.19 -4.56
CA TRP A 110 -8.05 11.98 -4.68
C TRP A 110 -8.44 10.53 -4.36
N ASP A 111 -9.68 10.34 -3.88
CA ASP A 111 -10.20 9.01 -3.51
C ASP A 111 -10.66 8.21 -4.74
N CYS A 112 -11.28 8.88 -5.71
CA CYS A 112 -11.74 8.37 -6.98
C CYS A 112 -11.50 9.40 -8.09
N CYS A 113 -11.53 9.00 -9.35
CA CYS A 113 -11.39 9.91 -10.49
C CYS A 113 -12.13 9.41 -11.72
N ASP A 114 -13.09 10.19 -12.24
CA ASP A 114 -13.83 9.89 -13.46
C ASP A 114 -13.05 10.29 -14.73
N PHE A 115 -12.39 11.45 -14.69
CA PHE A 115 -11.61 12.03 -15.78
C PHE A 115 -10.11 12.01 -15.51
N ALA A 116 -9.55 10.81 -15.37
CA ALA A 116 -8.11 10.63 -15.20
C ALA A 116 -7.35 10.84 -16.52
N VAL A 117 -6.33 11.71 -16.50
CA VAL A 117 -5.39 11.92 -17.62
C VAL A 117 -4.02 11.43 -17.20
N CYS A 118 -3.53 10.39 -17.88
CA CYS A 118 -2.31 9.68 -17.51
C CYS A 118 -1.32 9.63 -18.67
N THR A 119 -0.04 9.58 -18.34
CA THR A 119 1.02 9.22 -19.29
C THR A 119 0.93 7.72 -19.69
N ARG A 120 1.77 7.25 -20.62
CA ARG A 120 1.64 5.92 -21.24
C ARG A 120 2.58 4.85 -20.68
N GLU A 121 3.40 5.17 -19.69
CA GLU A 121 4.27 4.20 -19.01
C GLU A 121 3.44 3.16 -18.25
N TYR A 122 4.07 2.03 -17.87
CA TYR A 122 3.39 0.97 -17.11
C TYR A 122 2.90 1.46 -15.75
N ILE A 123 3.69 2.25 -15.03
CA ILE A 123 3.23 3.05 -13.88
C ILE A 123 3.19 4.50 -14.35
N PRO A 124 1.99 5.06 -14.61
CA PRO A 124 1.90 6.37 -15.24
C PRO A 124 1.97 7.52 -14.23
N ASN A 125 2.28 8.71 -14.71
CA ASN A 125 1.96 9.96 -14.04
C ASN A 125 0.54 10.38 -14.41
N CYS A 126 -0.35 10.48 -13.43
CA CYS A 126 -1.76 10.79 -13.62
C CYS A 126 -2.16 12.11 -12.95
N ARG A 127 -3.14 12.78 -13.56
CA ARG A 127 -3.88 13.93 -12.99
C ARG A 127 -5.35 13.60 -13.00
N CYS A 128 -6.10 14.10 -12.01
CA CYS A 128 -7.55 14.01 -12.04
C CYS A 128 -8.17 15.30 -12.57
N GLY A 129 -8.95 15.19 -13.63
CA GLY A 129 -9.65 16.29 -14.27
C GLY A 129 -11.02 16.61 -13.67
N ASP A 130 -11.44 15.90 -12.63
CA ASP A 130 -12.75 16.07 -12.01
C ASP A 130 -12.87 17.47 -11.39
N VAL A 131 -14.00 18.12 -11.64
CA VAL A 131 -14.39 19.39 -11.04
C VAL A 131 -15.50 19.12 -10.03
N GLY A 132 -15.24 19.44 -8.77
CA GLY A 132 -16.17 19.22 -7.66
C GLY A 132 -16.48 20.49 -6.87
N GLU A 133 -17.35 20.39 -5.88
CA GLU A 133 -17.65 21.51 -4.97
C GLU A 133 -16.44 21.91 -4.11
N SER A 134 -15.51 20.97 -3.87
CA SER A 134 -14.24 21.19 -3.18
C SER A 134 -13.21 20.15 -3.62
N CYS A 135 -11.92 20.45 -3.45
CA CYS A 135 -10.88 19.44 -3.65
C CYS A 135 -10.83 18.44 -2.49
N PRO A 136 -10.40 17.19 -2.73
CA PRO A 136 -10.08 16.24 -1.67
C PRO A 136 -9.02 16.77 -0.70
N SER A 137 -9.03 16.32 0.54
CA SER A 137 -8.15 16.82 1.62
C SER A 137 -6.66 16.53 1.43
N ASN A 138 -6.36 15.51 0.63
CA ASN A 138 -5.05 15.06 0.17
C ASN A 138 -4.52 15.85 -1.03
N CYS A 139 -5.35 16.69 -1.67
CA CYS A 139 -4.91 17.56 -2.75
C CYS A 139 -4.12 18.76 -2.21
N LYS A 140 -2.89 18.95 -2.70
CA LYS A 140 -1.99 20.05 -2.30
C LYS A 140 -2.31 21.34 -3.05
N VAL A 141 -2.62 21.24 -4.34
CA VAL A 141 -2.90 22.40 -5.20
C VAL A 141 -4.35 22.33 -5.70
N CYS A 142 -5.22 23.06 -5.01
CA CYS A 142 -6.63 23.18 -5.35
C CYS A 142 -6.90 24.49 -6.10
N GLU A 143 -7.38 24.39 -7.33
CA GLU A 143 -7.65 25.53 -8.21
C GLU A 143 -9.16 25.70 -8.43
N PHE A 144 -9.65 26.94 -8.37
CA PHE A 144 -11.01 27.27 -8.79
C PHE A 144 -11.11 27.29 -10.33
N VAL A 145 -12.12 26.62 -10.86
CA VAL A 145 -12.39 26.51 -12.28
C VAL A 145 -13.69 27.26 -12.58
N GLU A 146 -13.58 28.29 -13.42
CA GLU A 146 -14.73 29.00 -14.01
C GLU A 146 -15.40 28.11 -15.07
N SER A 147 -16.23 27.17 -14.61
CA SER A 147 -17.09 26.32 -15.44
C SER A 147 -18.58 26.62 -15.15
N ASP A 148 -19.48 25.92 -15.85
CA ASP A 148 -20.92 25.93 -15.58
C ASP A 148 -21.38 24.51 -15.21
N PRO A 149 -21.58 24.18 -13.92
CA PRO A 149 -21.38 25.03 -12.74
C PRO A 149 -19.89 25.24 -12.41
N PRO A 150 -19.53 26.32 -11.69
CA PRO A 150 -18.16 26.54 -11.24
C PRO A 150 -17.79 25.53 -10.14
N GLY A 151 -16.51 25.23 -10.00
CA GLY A 151 -16.05 24.30 -8.98
C GLY A 151 -14.54 24.36 -8.78
N TYR A 152 -14.01 23.32 -8.13
CA TYR A 152 -12.60 23.19 -7.84
C TYR A 152 -12.03 21.92 -8.46
N ARG A 153 -10.79 22.01 -8.93
CA ARG A 153 -10.04 20.89 -9.51
C ARG A 153 -8.71 20.74 -8.80
N CYS A 154 -8.33 19.49 -8.54
CA CYS A 154 -7.01 19.18 -8.04
C CYS A 154 -5.97 19.22 -9.18
N LEU A 155 -4.88 19.95 -9.00
CA LEU A 155 -3.80 20.06 -10.00
C LEU A 155 -2.62 19.12 -9.74
N ASP A 156 -2.66 18.36 -8.65
CA ASP A 156 -1.59 17.45 -8.27
C ASP A 156 -1.35 16.37 -9.35
N VAL A 157 -0.08 16.01 -9.52
CA VAL A 157 0.36 14.88 -10.34
C VAL A 157 0.69 13.73 -9.41
N PHE A 158 0.14 12.56 -9.68
CA PHE A 158 0.37 11.34 -8.93
C PHE A 158 1.13 10.33 -9.79
N HIS A 159 2.25 9.80 -9.29
CA HIS A 159 2.94 8.67 -9.92
C HIS A 159 2.28 7.37 -9.45
N GLY A 160 1.50 6.75 -10.33
CA GLY A 160 0.70 5.58 -10.04
C GLY A 160 -0.67 5.63 -10.72
N TYR A 161 -1.40 4.53 -10.62
CA TYR A 161 -2.74 4.43 -11.20
C TYR A 161 -3.74 5.37 -10.49
N PRO A 162 -4.69 5.98 -11.24
CA PRO A 162 -5.57 7.02 -10.71
C PRO A 162 -6.58 6.51 -9.67
N GLY A 163 -6.72 5.20 -9.51
CA GLY A 163 -7.68 4.57 -8.61
C GLY A 163 -9.02 4.28 -9.28
N PRO A 164 -10.07 4.04 -8.48
CA PRO A 164 -11.40 3.74 -8.99
C PRO A 164 -12.07 4.98 -9.60
N ARG A 165 -13.08 4.76 -10.43
CA ARG A 165 -14.00 5.81 -10.85
C ARG A 165 -14.95 6.19 -9.72
N CYS A 166 -15.37 7.44 -9.69
CA CYS A 166 -16.40 7.92 -8.77
C CYS A 166 -17.78 7.43 -9.19
N THR A 167 -18.04 7.40 -10.50
CA THR A 167 -19.28 6.87 -11.07
C THR A 167 -19.09 5.43 -11.57
N PRO A 168 -19.85 4.46 -11.03
CA PRO A 168 -19.86 3.11 -11.56
C PRO A 168 -20.25 3.09 -13.04
N PHE A 169 -19.64 2.20 -13.83
CA PHE A 169 -20.07 1.99 -15.21
C PHE A 169 -21.57 1.61 -15.24
N GLY A 170 -22.39 2.46 -15.87
CA GLY A 170 -23.82 2.21 -16.04
C GLY A 170 -24.76 2.91 -15.05
N SER A 171 -24.26 3.71 -14.11
CA SER A 171 -25.13 4.57 -13.29
C SER A 171 -25.55 5.81 -14.07
N VAL A 172 -26.52 5.66 -14.98
CA VAL A 172 -27.38 6.80 -15.34
C VAL A 172 -28.13 7.13 -14.05
N LYS A 173 -27.92 8.33 -13.51
CA LYS A 173 -28.66 8.84 -12.35
C LYS A 173 -30.14 8.60 -12.64
N ALA A 174 -30.78 7.70 -11.88
CA ALA A 174 -32.21 7.45 -12.03
C ALA A 174 -32.89 8.80 -11.89
N ILE A 175 -33.47 9.32 -12.97
CA ILE A 175 -34.18 10.58 -12.94
C ILE A 175 -35.33 10.35 -11.96
N SER A 176 -35.28 11.02 -10.81
CA SER A 176 -36.40 11.01 -9.88
C SER A 176 -37.65 11.44 -10.64
N SER A 177 -38.79 10.83 -10.38
CA SER A 177 -40.07 11.24 -10.96
C SER A 177 -40.36 12.74 -10.75
N ALA A 178 -39.73 13.37 -9.75
CA ALA A 178 -39.79 14.82 -9.52
C ALA A 178 -39.09 15.66 -10.62
N GLN A 179 -38.00 15.15 -11.23
CA GLN A 179 -37.31 15.85 -12.32
C GLN A 179 -38.04 15.71 -13.66
N LEU A 180 -38.76 14.62 -13.89
CA LEU A 180 -39.63 14.47 -15.07
C LEU A 180 -40.82 15.44 -15.05
N LEU A 181 -41.38 15.73 -13.87
CA LEU A 181 -42.52 16.64 -13.73
C LEU A 181 -42.14 18.12 -13.78
N ALA A 182 -40.87 18.46 -13.55
CA ALA A 182 -40.39 19.85 -13.60
C ALA A 182 -40.02 20.31 -15.03
N SER A 183 -40.08 19.42 -16.02
CA SER A 183 -39.70 19.67 -17.42
C SER A 183 -40.87 19.61 -18.41
N THR A 184 -42.11 19.54 -17.90
CA THR A 184 -43.39 19.65 -18.64
C THR A 184 -44.20 20.82 -18.12
#